data_AF-A0A223AYD9-F1
#
_entry.id   AF-A0A223AYD9-F1
#
_cell.length_a   1.000
_cell.length_b   1.000
_cell.length_c   1.000
_cell.angle_alpha   90.00
_cell.angle_beta   90.00
_cell.angle_gamma   90.00
#
_symmetry.space_group_name_H-M   'P 1'
#
loop_
_entity.id
_entity.type
_entity.pdbx_description
1 polymer ?
#
loop_
_entity_poly.entity_id
_entity_poly.type
_entity_poly.pdbx_seq_one_letter_code
_entity_poly.pdbx_strand_id
1 'polypeptide(L)'
;MKKRKLLLSTIFALFFGISILSSADEAYIASFNILRLGAAKKDMTQTAKILQGFDIVGLVEVINRDGVEELVDELNKQSDEKWDYHISPFGVGSSKYKEYFAYVYKKDKVKFIKSEGFYKNGKSSLLREPYGATFQIENFDFTFVLVHTIYGNNESQRKAENFKMVDVYDYFQDKDKKENDIFIAGDFNLYALDESFKPLYKHIDKITYAIDPAIKTTIGTKGRANSYDNFFFSQKYSQEFTGSSGALDFSGDNPKLMREIISDHIPVFIVVETSKDDD
;
A
#
# COMPACT_ATOMS: atom_id res chain seq x y z
N MET A 1 -47.90 -36.01 -61.82
CA MET A 1 -47.97 -35.13 -60.63
C MET A 1 -47.82 -35.96 -59.36
N LYS A 2 -46.67 -35.90 -58.68
CA LYS A 2 -46.48 -36.23 -57.24
C LYS A 2 -45.03 -35.90 -56.88
N LYS A 3 -44.78 -34.69 -56.36
CA LYS A 3 -43.47 -34.28 -55.84
C LYS A 3 -43.37 -34.74 -54.38
N ARG A 4 -42.40 -35.62 -54.09
CA ARG A 4 -41.93 -35.93 -52.73
C ARG A 4 -41.24 -34.68 -52.15
N LYS A 5 -41.67 -34.20 -50.98
CA LYS A 5 -40.90 -33.24 -50.17
C LYS A 5 -39.98 -34.04 -49.26
N LEU A 6 -38.67 -33.85 -49.43
CA LEU A 6 -37.62 -34.31 -48.51
C LEU A 6 -37.47 -33.22 -47.43
N LEU A 7 -37.76 -33.53 -46.18
CA LEU A 7 -37.42 -32.66 -45.05
C LEU A 7 -35.93 -32.84 -44.75
N LEU A 8 -35.12 -31.81 -44.97
CA LEU A 8 -33.79 -31.70 -44.34
C LEU A 8 -34.00 -31.24 -42.90
N SER A 9 -33.61 -32.07 -41.93
CA SER A 9 -33.50 -31.69 -40.53
C SER A 9 -32.11 -31.12 -40.29
N THR A 10 -31.98 -29.81 -40.24
CA THR A 10 -30.73 -29.13 -39.91
C THR A 10 -30.57 -29.14 -38.39
N ILE A 11 -29.67 -29.98 -37.87
CA ILE A 11 -29.28 -29.94 -36.46
C ILE A 11 -28.28 -28.80 -36.29
N PHE A 12 -28.70 -27.75 -35.59
CA PHE A 12 -27.82 -26.66 -35.17
C PHE A 12 -27.29 -27.02 -33.77
N ALA A 13 -26.06 -27.57 -33.71
CA ALA A 13 -25.40 -27.80 -32.43
C ALA A 13 -24.82 -26.47 -31.94
N LEU A 14 -25.48 -25.81 -30.98
CA LEU A 14 -24.87 -24.74 -30.19
C LEU A 14 -23.82 -25.37 -29.27
N PHE A 15 -22.55 -25.19 -29.60
CA PHE A 15 -21.48 -25.33 -28.61
C PHE A 15 -21.58 -24.15 -27.64
N PHE A 16 -22.22 -24.37 -26.49
CA PHE A 16 -22.06 -23.49 -25.34
C PHE A 16 -20.68 -23.76 -24.74
N GLY A 17 -19.68 -22.99 -25.18
CA GLY A 17 -18.41 -22.93 -24.48
C GLY A 17 -18.65 -22.29 -23.11
N ILE A 18 -18.70 -23.09 -22.06
CA ILE A 18 -18.59 -22.59 -20.69
C ILE A 18 -17.14 -22.15 -20.53
N SER A 19 -16.87 -20.88 -20.83
CA SER A 19 -15.65 -20.23 -20.36
C SER A 19 -15.80 -20.11 -18.84
N ILE A 20 -15.13 -21.01 -18.12
CA ILE A 20 -14.89 -20.85 -16.69
C ILE A 20 -14.05 -19.57 -16.59
N LEU A 21 -14.68 -18.46 -16.24
CA LEU A 21 -13.96 -17.29 -15.75
C LEU A 21 -13.30 -17.76 -14.47
N SER A 22 -12.01 -18.06 -14.53
CA SER A 22 -11.19 -18.08 -13.32
C SER A 22 -11.25 -16.66 -12.79
N SER A 23 -12.00 -16.45 -11.71
CA SER A 23 -11.77 -15.25 -10.91
C SER A 23 -10.31 -15.32 -10.47
N ALA A 24 -9.50 -14.36 -10.89
CA ALA A 24 -8.19 -14.18 -10.31
C ALA A 24 -8.40 -13.95 -8.80
N ASP A 25 -7.62 -14.64 -7.97
CA ASP A 25 -7.56 -14.29 -6.56
C ASP A 25 -6.90 -12.91 -6.45
N GLU A 26 -7.61 -11.98 -5.82
CA GLU A 26 -7.20 -10.58 -5.65
C GLU A 26 -6.85 -10.32 -4.19
N ALA A 27 -5.79 -9.55 -3.97
CA ALA A 27 -5.41 -9.08 -2.64
C ALA A 27 -5.27 -7.56 -2.59
N TYR A 28 -5.51 -7.01 -1.40
CA TYR A 28 -5.52 -5.58 -1.15
C TYR A 28 -4.33 -5.18 -0.28
N ILE A 29 -3.40 -4.43 -0.87
CA ILE A 29 -2.19 -3.93 -0.20
C ILE A 29 -2.39 -2.44 0.06
N ALA A 30 -2.34 -2.04 1.33
CA ALA A 30 -2.59 -0.66 1.74
C ALA A 30 -1.40 -0.01 2.44
N SER A 31 -1.34 1.31 2.40
CA SER A 31 -0.46 2.13 3.22
C SER A 31 -1.27 3.19 3.95
N PHE A 32 -0.92 3.45 5.21
CA PHE A 32 -1.67 4.35 6.07
C PHE A 32 -0.74 5.11 7.04
N ASN A 33 -0.71 6.44 6.92
CA ASN A 33 -0.29 7.26 8.04
C ASN A 33 -1.34 7.16 9.15
N ILE A 34 -1.00 6.45 10.21
CA ILE A 34 -1.94 6.11 11.29
C ILE A 34 -1.92 7.15 12.43
N LEU A 35 -1.29 8.30 12.24
CA LEU A 35 -1.22 9.41 13.19
C LEU A 35 -0.82 8.96 14.61
N ARG A 36 0.49 8.94 14.84
CA ARG A 36 1.10 8.77 16.18
C ARG A 36 0.57 7.56 16.94
N LEU A 37 0.47 6.40 16.29
CA LEU A 37 -0.03 5.17 16.91
C LEU A 37 0.80 4.83 18.16
N GLY A 38 0.11 4.61 19.29
CA GLY A 38 0.73 4.40 20.60
C GLY A 38 0.97 5.68 21.43
N ALA A 39 0.62 6.87 20.91
CA ALA A 39 0.73 8.13 21.67
C ALA A 39 -0.47 9.08 21.48
N ALA A 40 -1.10 9.09 20.31
CA ALA A 40 -2.34 9.85 20.10
C ALA A 40 -3.54 9.10 20.70
N LYS A 41 -4.57 9.86 21.11
CA LYS A 41 -5.88 9.29 21.38
C LYS A 41 -6.39 8.63 20.11
N LYS A 42 -6.79 7.36 20.19
CA LYS A 42 -7.27 6.61 19.03
C LYS A 42 -8.47 5.75 19.39
N ASP A 43 -9.49 5.74 18.53
CA ASP A 43 -10.56 4.76 18.55
C ASP A 43 -10.04 3.50 17.85
N MET A 44 -9.44 2.60 18.64
CA MET A 44 -8.87 1.36 18.12
C MET A 44 -9.94 0.47 17.49
N THR A 45 -11.16 0.47 18.01
CA THR A 45 -12.25 -0.35 17.48
C THR A 45 -12.60 0.08 16.06
N GLN A 46 -12.81 1.37 15.83
CA GLN A 46 -13.09 1.88 14.48
C GLN A 46 -11.87 1.79 13.55
N THR A 47 -10.67 2.02 14.08
CA THR A 47 -9.42 1.88 13.32
C THR A 47 -9.25 0.44 12.81
N ALA A 48 -9.38 -0.56 13.67
CA ALA A 48 -9.32 -1.97 13.30
C ALA A 48 -10.39 -2.33 12.26
N LYS A 49 -11.62 -1.82 12.39
CA LYS A 49 -12.70 -2.03 11.41
C LYS A 49 -12.34 -1.50 10.01
N ILE A 50 -11.66 -0.37 9.93
CA ILE A 50 -11.19 0.20 8.65
C ILE A 50 -10.14 -0.71 8.02
N LEU A 51 -9.19 -1.21 8.82
CA LEU A 51 -8.06 -1.99 8.31
C LEU A 51 -8.46 -3.42 7.90
N GLN A 52 -9.55 -3.97 8.42
CA GLN A 52 -10.02 -5.33 8.07
C GLN A 52 -10.32 -5.53 6.58
N GLY A 53 -10.59 -4.44 5.83
CA GLY A 53 -10.81 -4.48 4.40
C GLY A 53 -9.57 -4.79 3.56
N PHE A 54 -8.38 -4.77 4.15
CA PHE A 54 -7.10 -5.02 3.47
C PHE A 54 -6.50 -6.36 3.91
N ASP A 55 -5.57 -6.91 3.13
CA ASP A 55 -4.87 -8.14 3.49
C ASP A 55 -3.54 -7.84 4.19
N ILE A 56 -2.90 -6.74 3.80
CA ILE A 56 -1.73 -6.15 4.47
C ILE A 56 -1.84 -4.63 4.47
N VAL A 57 -1.44 -4.01 5.58
CA VAL A 57 -1.36 -2.56 5.73
C VAL A 57 0.02 -2.17 6.24
N GLY A 58 0.72 -1.35 5.46
CA GLY A 58 1.91 -0.65 5.89
C GLY A 58 1.56 0.61 6.67
N LEU A 59 2.08 0.73 7.88
CA LEU A 59 1.77 1.80 8.83
C LEU A 59 2.99 2.72 9.00
N VAL A 60 2.75 4.02 8.81
CA VAL A 60 3.71 5.09 9.11
C VAL A 60 3.23 5.94 10.29
N GLU A 61 4.14 6.69 10.90
CA GLU A 61 3.90 7.45 12.15
C GLU A 61 3.51 6.58 13.36
N VAL A 62 4.11 5.39 13.46
CA VAL A 62 4.02 4.53 14.65
C VAL A 62 5.01 5.01 15.71
N ILE A 63 4.59 5.19 16.97
CA ILE A 63 5.46 5.75 18.02
C ILE A 63 6.12 4.66 18.87
N ASN A 64 5.41 3.55 19.11
CA ASN A 64 5.91 2.45 19.91
C ASN A 64 5.26 1.13 19.49
N ARG A 65 5.86 0.03 19.95
CA ARG A 65 5.39 -1.34 19.70
C ARG A 65 4.04 -1.59 20.33
N ASP A 66 3.82 -1.14 21.57
CA ASP A 66 2.58 -1.35 22.32
C ASP A 66 1.35 -0.89 21.53
N GLY A 67 1.42 0.24 20.80
CA GLY A 67 0.33 0.71 19.95
C GLY A 67 0.04 -0.19 18.75
N VAL A 68 1.05 -0.88 18.21
CA VAL A 68 0.85 -1.89 17.14
C VAL A 68 0.23 -3.16 17.72
N GLU A 69 0.71 -3.61 18.89
CA GLU A 69 0.17 -4.77 19.58
C GLU A 69 -1.30 -4.56 19.97
N GLU A 70 -1.66 -3.39 20.52
CA GLU A 70 -3.04 -3.02 20.83
C GLU A 70 -3.93 -3.03 19.57
N LEU A 71 -3.43 -2.53 18.45
CA LEU A 71 -4.16 -2.55 17.17
C LEU A 71 -4.39 -3.99 16.68
N VAL A 72 -3.37 -4.84 16.76
CA VAL A 72 -3.45 -6.25 16.35
C VAL A 72 -4.38 -7.05 17.26
N ASP A 73 -4.37 -6.79 18.56
CA ASP A 73 -5.30 -7.40 19.51
C ASP A 73 -6.76 -7.02 19.18
N GLU A 74 -7.01 -5.75 18.88
CA GLU A 74 -8.35 -5.28 18.52
C GLU A 74 -8.80 -5.79 17.13
N LEU A 75 -7.87 -5.95 16.17
CA LEU A 75 -8.13 -6.64 14.89
C LEU A 75 -8.53 -8.09 15.12
N ASN A 76 -7.74 -8.84 15.91
CA ASN A 76 -7.99 -10.26 16.22
C ASN A 76 -9.28 -10.50 17.03
N LYS A 77 -9.77 -9.48 17.73
CA LYS A 77 -11.02 -9.53 18.49
C LYS A 77 -12.26 -9.33 17.61
N GLN A 78 -12.13 -8.58 16.52
CA GLN A 78 -13.25 -8.24 15.63
C GLN A 78 -13.32 -9.07 14.35
N SER A 79 -12.19 -9.64 13.92
CA SER A 79 -12.03 -10.37 12.67
C SER A 79 -12.06 -11.89 12.91
N ASP A 80 -12.67 -12.62 11.98
CA ASP A 80 -12.56 -14.09 11.94
C ASP A 80 -11.16 -14.54 11.45
N GLU A 81 -10.49 -13.70 10.66
CA GLU A 81 -9.09 -13.88 10.25
C GLU A 81 -8.14 -13.55 11.40
N LYS A 82 -7.00 -14.26 11.47
CA LYS A 82 -5.93 -13.94 12.41
C LYS A 82 -4.99 -12.89 11.83
N TRP A 83 -4.65 -11.91 12.65
CA TRP A 83 -3.75 -10.81 12.32
C TRP A 83 -2.43 -10.97 13.04
N ASP A 84 -1.34 -10.70 12.34
CA ASP A 84 0.01 -10.63 12.87
C ASP A 84 0.66 -9.31 12.44
N TYR A 85 1.85 -9.03 12.96
CA TYR A 85 2.56 -7.81 12.63
C TYR A 85 4.06 -7.99 12.47
N HIS A 86 4.66 -7.05 11.75
CA HIS A 86 6.10 -6.82 11.73
C HIS A 86 6.37 -5.34 12.01
N ILE A 87 7.41 -5.02 12.77
CA ILE A 87 7.78 -3.64 13.11
C ILE A 87 9.28 -3.46 12.98
N SER A 88 9.71 -2.29 12.52
CA SER A 88 11.12 -1.94 12.39
C SER A 88 11.86 -2.12 13.73
N PRO A 89 13.14 -2.53 13.73
CA PRO A 89 13.86 -2.88 14.96
C PRO A 89 14.06 -1.68 15.90
N PHE A 90 14.03 -0.47 15.37
CA PHE A 90 14.10 0.78 16.11
C PHE A 90 13.36 1.88 15.34
N GLY A 91 13.01 2.97 16.02
CA GLY A 91 12.44 4.16 15.39
C GLY A 91 13.52 5.06 14.78
N VAL A 92 13.17 5.73 13.67
CA VAL A 92 14.00 6.71 12.96
C VAL A 92 13.35 8.09 13.01
N GLY A 93 14.15 9.15 12.86
CA GLY A 93 13.67 10.52 12.97
C GLY A 93 14.69 11.44 13.66
N SER A 94 14.18 12.57 14.14
CA SER A 94 14.98 13.52 14.91
C SER A 94 15.37 12.98 16.29
N SER A 95 16.28 13.67 16.98
CA SER A 95 16.66 13.32 18.35
C SER A 95 15.50 13.37 19.36
N LYS A 96 14.47 14.18 19.09
CA LYS A 96 13.31 14.37 19.98
C LYS A 96 12.08 13.57 19.59
N TYR A 97 12.02 13.11 18.34
CA TYR A 97 10.85 12.48 17.78
C TYR A 97 11.28 11.41 16.79
N LYS A 98 10.94 10.17 17.13
CA LYS A 98 11.25 8.97 16.37
C LYS A 98 9.97 8.22 16.10
N GLU A 99 9.92 7.62 14.92
CA GLU A 99 8.80 6.83 14.44
C GLU A 99 9.31 5.47 13.97
N TYR A 100 8.52 4.46 14.22
CA TYR A 100 8.67 3.12 13.66
C TYR A 100 7.89 3.04 12.35
N PHE A 101 8.31 2.09 11.52
CA PHE A 101 7.50 1.57 10.42
C PHE A 101 6.96 0.21 10.84
N ALA A 102 5.68 -0.06 10.58
CA ALA A 102 5.08 -1.34 10.90
C ALA A 102 4.25 -1.88 9.73
N TYR A 103 4.02 -3.18 9.73
CA TYR A 103 3.11 -3.86 8.83
C TYR A 103 2.17 -4.69 9.69
N VAL A 104 0.88 -4.62 9.43
CA VAL A 104 -0.13 -5.52 10.01
C VAL A 104 -0.79 -6.28 8.87
N TYR A 105 -0.98 -7.59 9.04
CA TYR A 105 -1.42 -8.44 7.94
C TYR A 105 -2.21 -9.65 8.41
N LYS A 106 -3.11 -10.16 7.55
CA LYS A 106 -3.85 -11.41 7.76
C LYS A 106 -2.88 -12.58 7.66
N LYS A 107 -2.55 -13.19 8.80
CA LYS A 107 -1.50 -14.19 8.97
C LYS A 107 -1.67 -15.42 8.07
N ASP A 108 -2.91 -15.84 7.84
CA ASP A 108 -3.20 -17.05 7.06
C ASP A 108 -3.21 -16.77 5.55
N LYS A 109 -3.19 -15.50 5.12
CA LYS A 109 -3.15 -15.08 3.71
C LYS A 109 -1.80 -14.51 3.30
N VAL A 110 -1.18 -13.74 4.20
CA VAL A 110 0.05 -12.99 3.95
C VAL A 110 1.16 -13.56 4.81
N LYS A 111 2.25 -13.96 4.17
CA LYS A 111 3.44 -14.49 4.82
C LYS A 111 4.53 -13.43 4.83
N PHE A 112 5.01 -13.07 6.01
CA PHE A 112 6.25 -12.31 6.15
C PHE A 112 7.45 -13.20 5.80
N ILE A 113 8.24 -12.82 4.79
CA ILE A 113 9.40 -13.59 4.34
C ILE A 113 10.65 -13.12 5.07
N LYS A 114 10.96 -11.82 4.98
CA LYS A 114 12.16 -11.22 5.59
C LYS A 114 12.03 -9.71 5.74
N SER A 115 12.79 -9.17 6.68
CA SER A 115 13.06 -7.73 6.76
C SER A 115 14.15 -7.38 5.77
N GLU A 116 13.88 -6.45 4.85
CA GLU A 116 14.92 -5.84 4.02
C GLU A 116 15.70 -4.77 4.79
N GLY A 117 15.10 -4.17 5.83
CA GLY A 117 15.78 -3.21 6.70
C GLY A 117 15.66 -1.76 6.22
N PHE A 118 16.43 -0.87 6.84
CA PHE A 118 16.39 0.56 6.52
C PHE A 118 17.21 0.89 5.27
N TYR A 119 16.75 1.86 4.50
CA TYR A 119 17.50 2.47 3.41
C TYR A 119 18.86 2.97 3.92
N LYS A 120 19.96 2.42 3.38
CA LYS A 120 21.35 2.75 3.74
C LYS A 120 21.75 2.56 5.22
N ASN A 121 20.90 1.99 6.08
CA ASN A 121 21.19 1.63 7.47
C ASN A 121 21.92 2.72 8.28
N GLY A 122 21.32 3.90 8.44
CA GLY A 122 21.84 5.02 9.22
C GLY A 122 22.82 5.93 8.48
N LYS A 123 23.04 5.71 7.18
CA LYS A 123 23.99 6.48 6.35
C LYS A 123 23.28 7.38 5.33
N SER A 124 21.95 7.43 5.36
CA SER A 124 21.19 8.32 4.49
C SER A 124 21.06 9.73 5.09
N SER A 125 20.66 10.67 4.25
CA SER A 125 20.35 12.06 4.64
C SER A 125 18.86 12.34 4.77
N LEU A 126 18.01 11.32 4.63
CA LEU A 126 16.59 11.38 4.94
C LEU A 126 16.39 11.37 6.45
N LEU A 127 15.51 12.22 6.98
CA LEU A 127 15.25 12.29 8.43
C LEU A 127 14.71 10.96 8.97
N ARG A 128 13.83 10.33 8.20
CA ARG A 128 13.29 9.00 8.43
C ARG A 128 13.69 8.14 7.24
N GLU A 129 14.69 7.28 7.45
CA GLU A 129 15.11 6.34 6.42
C GLU A 129 13.96 5.37 6.12
N PRO A 130 13.58 5.18 4.85
CA PRO A 130 12.55 4.21 4.47
C PRO A 130 12.87 2.80 4.95
N TYR A 131 11.84 2.02 5.25
CA TYR A 131 11.99 0.66 5.77
C TYR A 131 11.29 -0.35 4.86
N GLY A 132 12.01 -1.37 4.41
CA GLY A 132 11.48 -2.41 3.53
C GLY A 132 11.32 -3.76 4.22
N ALA A 133 10.32 -4.52 3.78
CA ALA A 133 10.13 -5.93 4.12
C ALA A 133 9.48 -6.68 2.95
N THR A 134 9.86 -7.94 2.76
CA THR A 134 9.33 -8.82 1.71
C THR A 134 8.21 -9.68 2.29
N PHE A 135 7.12 -9.74 1.55
CA PHE A 135 5.93 -10.52 1.87
C PHE A 135 5.56 -11.42 0.70
N GLN A 136 4.75 -12.42 0.97
CA GLN A 136 4.17 -13.28 -0.05
C GLN A 136 2.66 -13.41 0.21
N ILE A 137 1.85 -13.28 -0.84
CA ILE A 137 0.41 -13.55 -0.84
C ILE A 137 0.14 -14.58 -1.93
N GLU A 138 -0.22 -15.80 -1.52
CA GLU A 138 -0.31 -16.95 -2.41
C GLU A 138 1.00 -17.16 -3.20
N ASN A 139 0.97 -16.99 -4.53
CA ASN A 139 2.13 -17.15 -5.39
C ASN A 139 2.96 -15.87 -5.48
N PHE A 140 2.33 -14.70 -5.34
CA PHE A 140 2.97 -13.39 -5.51
C PHE A 140 3.84 -13.02 -4.31
N ASP A 141 5.15 -12.83 -4.50
CA ASP A 141 5.99 -12.10 -3.55
C ASP A 141 6.26 -10.65 -3.98
N PHE A 142 6.49 -9.79 -2.98
CA PHE A 142 6.83 -8.40 -3.23
C PHE A 142 7.61 -7.81 -2.06
N THR A 143 8.47 -6.85 -2.37
CA THR A 143 9.09 -5.97 -1.38
C THR A 143 8.26 -4.71 -1.17
N PHE A 144 7.71 -4.59 0.04
CA PHE A 144 6.96 -3.42 0.45
C PHE A 144 7.86 -2.45 1.24
N VAL A 145 8.01 -1.23 0.73
CA VAL A 145 8.86 -0.19 1.31
C VAL A 145 8.00 0.97 1.82
N LEU A 146 8.12 1.27 3.11
CA LEU A 146 7.39 2.37 3.73
C LEU A 146 8.21 3.65 3.83
N VAL A 147 7.58 4.77 3.46
CA VAL A 147 8.15 6.11 3.44
C VAL A 147 7.27 7.07 4.23
N HIS A 148 7.89 7.90 5.07
CA HIS A 148 7.26 9.08 5.64
C HIS A 148 8.23 10.26 5.55
N THR A 149 8.13 11.03 4.48
CA THR A 149 9.03 12.18 4.28
C THR A 149 8.66 13.31 5.25
N ILE A 150 9.54 14.30 5.38
CA ILE A 150 9.23 15.49 6.16
C ILE A 150 8.16 16.35 5.49
N TYR A 151 7.25 16.92 6.28
CA TYR A 151 6.54 18.13 5.87
C TYR A 151 7.47 19.36 5.91
N GLY A 152 8.44 19.38 6.83
CA GLY A 152 9.46 20.43 6.93
C GLY A 152 8.91 21.82 7.26
N ASN A 153 9.81 22.82 7.26
CA ASN A 153 9.44 24.22 7.48
C ASN A 153 9.01 24.93 6.19
N ASN A 154 9.39 24.37 5.03
CA ASN A 154 9.07 24.89 3.71
C ASN A 154 9.04 23.77 2.66
N GLU A 155 8.46 24.09 1.51
CA GLU A 155 8.28 23.15 0.39
C GLU A 155 9.61 22.62 -0.17
N SER A 156 10.66 23.43 -0.19
CA SER A 156 11.98 23.02 -0.72
C SER A 156 12.58 21.86 0.07
N GLN A 157 12.37 21.82 1.40
CA GLN A 157 12.81 20.69 2.23
C GLN A 157 12.05 19.40 1.88
N ARG A 158 10.74 19.48 1.67
CA ARG A 158 9.92 18.32 1.25
C ARG A 158 10.37 17.78 -0.10
N LYS A 159 10.55 18.67 -1.07
CA LYS A 159 11.02 18.33 -2.42
C LYS A 159 12.40 17.68 -2.40
N ALA A 160 13.29 18.14 -1.52
CA ALA A 160 14.64 17.58 -1.41
C ALA A 160 14.67 16.13 -0.88
N GLU A 161 13.76 15.74 0.00
CA GLU A 161 13.61 14.33 0.39
C GLU A 161 12.97 13.50 -0.73
N ASN A 162 11.89 14.02 -1.33
CA ASN A 162 11.18 13.33 -2.40
C ASN A 162 12.01 13.11 -3.67
N PHE A 163 12.95 14.01 -3.97
CA PHE A 163 13.91 13.84 -5.07
C PHE A 163 14.78 12.58 -4.93
N LYS A 164 14.99 12.09 -3.70
CA LYS A 164 15.81 10.90 -3.42
C LYS A 164 15.02 9.60 -3.51
N MET A 165 13.72 9.62 -3.81
CA MET A 165 12.93 8.39 -3.87
C MET A 165 13.39 7.46 -5.00
N VAL A 166 14.01 7.98 -6.05
CA VAL A 166 14.67 7.14 -7.07
C VAL A 166 15.83 6.33 -6.48
N ASP A 167 16.67 6.96 -5.64
CA ASP A 167 17.77 6.25 -4.98
C ASP A 167 17.26 5.20 -3.98
N VAL A 168 16.07 5.44 -3.39
CA VAL A 168 15.40 4.49 -2.49
C VAL A 168 14.93 3.28 -3.29
N TYR A 169 14.28 3.50 -4.44
CA TYR A 169 13.90 2.43 -5.36
C TYR A 169 15.10 1.60 -5.76
N ASP A 170 16.15 2.21 -6.30
CA ASP A 170 17.36 1.51 -6.75
C ASP A 170 17.98 0.66 -5.64
N TYR A 171 18.01 1.20 -4.41
CA TYR A 171 18.57 0.48 -3.27
C TYR A 171 17.80 -0.79 -2.91
N PHE A 172 16.47 -0.79 -2.98
CA PHE A 172 15.68 -1.99 -2.69
C PHE A 172 15.61 -2.93 -3.89
N GLN A 173 15.53 -2.38 -5.11
CA GLN A 173 15.62 -3.16 -6.35
C GLN A 173 16.93 -3.96 -6.45
N ASP A 174 18.05 -3.40 -5.97
CA ASP A 174 19.36 -4.07 -6.04
C ASP A 174 19.58 -5.12 -4.92
N LYS A 175 18.69 -5.22 -3.93
CA LYS A 175 18.90 -6.12 -2.77
C LYS A 175 18.60 -7.57 -3.05
N ASP A 176 17.54 -7.83 -3.80
CA ASP A 176 17.20 -9.16 -4.26
C ASP A 176 17.26 -9.17 -5.78
N LYS A 177 17.89 -10.20 -6.34
CA LYS A 177 18.02 -10.33 -7.79
C LYS A 177 16.91 -11.17 -8.40
N LYS A 178 16.09 -11.79 -7.55
CA LYS A 178 14.98 -12.66 -7.97
C LYS A 178 13.70 -11.83 -7.92
N GLU A 179 13.36 -11.41 -6.72
CA GLU A 179 12.25 -10.52 -6.38
C GLU A 179 12.51 -9.10 -6.91
N ASN A 180 11.68 -8.63 -7.84
CA ASN A 180 11.79 -7.31 -8.47
C ASN A 180 10.55 -6.42 -8.27
N ASP A 181 9.55 -6.90 -7.52
CA ASP A 181 8.30 -6.26 -7.17
C ASP A 181 8.46 -5.30 -6.01
N ILE A 182 8.91 -4.09 -6.33
CA ILE A 182 9.09 -3.04 -5.34
C ILE A 182 7.89 -2.08 -5.33
N PHE A 183 7.10 -2.14 -4.25
CA PHE A 183 6.12 -1.10 -3.94
C PHE A 183 6.66 -0.15 -2.88
N ILE A 184 6.75 1.13 -3.23
CA ILE A 184 7.13 2.19 -2.29
C ILE A 184 5.88 3.00 -1.93
N ALA A 185 5.46 3.00 -0.68
CA ALA A 185 4.25 3.68 -0.25
C ALA A 185 4.35 4.39 1.10
N GLY A 186 3.40 5.28 1.35
CA GLY A 186 3.29 6.02 2.61
C GLY A 186 3.00 7.49 2.36
N ASP A 187 3.34 8.32 3.34
CA ASP A 187 3.10 9.76 3.32
C ASP A 187 4.33 10.52 2.79
N PHE A 188 4.21 11.02 1.57
CA PHE A 188 5.26 11.78 0.90
C PHE A 188 5.10 13.29 1.07
N ASN A 189 4.03 13.74 1.76
CA ASN A 189 3.69 15.15 1.97
C ASN A 189 3.61 15.99 0.68
N LEU A 190 3.49 15.32 -0.48
CA LEU A 190 3.40 15.87 -1.83
C LEU A 190 2.53 14.95 -2.70
N TYR A 191 1.82 15.55 -3.64
CA TYR A 191 1.02 14.84 -4.65
C TYR A 191 1.96 14.23 -5.70
N ALA A 192 1.58 13.08 -6.29
CA ALA A 192 2.49 12.32 -7.14
C ALA A 192 3.05 13.14 -8.33
N LEU A 193 2.27 14.05 -8.92
CA LEU A 193 2.74 14.85 -10.07
C LEU A 193 3.71 15.99 -9.71
N ASP A 194 4.11 16.12 -8.45
CA ASP A 194 5.14 17.08 -8.06
C ASP A 194 6.47 16.80 -8.81
N GLU A 195 7.14 17.87 -9.22
CA GLU A 195 8.37 17.79 -10.01
C GLU A 195 9.52 17.04 -9.31
N SER A 196 9.48 16.96 -7.97
CA SER A 196 10.48 16.22 -7.20
C SER A 196 10.47 14.71 -7.49
N PHE A 197 9.36 14.15 -7.97
CA PHE A 197 9.28 12.73 -8.38
C PHE A 197 9.73 12.49 -9.82
N LYS A 198 10.07 13.53 -10.59
CA LYS A 198 10.52 13.39 -11.99
C LYS A 198 11.66 12.39 -12.20
N PRO A 199 12.63 12.22 -11.29
CA PRO A 199 13.64 11.16 -11.42
C PRO A 199 13.04 9.75 -11.46
N LEU A 200 12.03 9.44 -10.63
CA LEU A 200 11.31 8.16 -10.67
C LEU A 200 10.67 7.94 -12.05
N TYR A 201 9.93 8.92 -12.55
CA TYR A 201 9.23 8.81 -13.84
C TYR A 201 10.16 8.70 -15.06
N LYS A 202 11.44 9.04 -14.89
CA LYS A 202 12.48 8.90 -15.93
C LYS A 202 13.31 7.64 -15.75
N HIS A 203 13.05 6.85 -14.72
CA HIS A 203 13.79 5.64 -14.44
C HIS A 203 13.60 4.60 -15.56
N ILE A 204 14.63 3.79 -15.82
CA ILE A 204 14.63 2.81 -16.92
C ILE A 204 13.61 1.69 -16.71
N ASP A 205 13.25 1.42 -15.46
CA ASP A 205 12.25 0.41 -15.08
C ASP A 205 10.80 0.93 -15.15
N LYS A 206 10.59 2.14 -15.70
CA LYS A 206 9.25 2.72 -15.92
C LYS A 206 8.44 2.85 -14.62
N ILE A 207 9.05 3.47 -13.61
CA ILE A 207 8.38 3.70 -12.34
C ILE A 207 7.25 4.71 -12.53
N THR A 208 6.06 4.42 -11.99
CA THR A 208 4.91 5.32 -11.98
C THR A 208 4.20 5.30 -10.64
N TYR A 209 3.23 6.20 -10.46
CA TYR A 209 2.33 6.19 -9.31
C TYR A 209 1.11 5.27 -9.56
N ALA A 210 0.58 4.67 -8.51
CA ALA A 210 -0.67 3.91 -8.57
C ALA A 210 -1.89 4.73 -8.08
N ILE A 211 -1.70 5.68 -7.16
CA ILE A 211 -2.80 6.47 -6.58
C ILE A 211 -3.07 7.70 -7.45
N ASP A 212 -4.31 7.85 -7.92
CA ASP A 212 -4.72 9.04 -8.70
C ASP A 212 -4.44 10.32 -7.88
N PRO A 213 -3.61 11.27 -8.40
CA PRO A 213 -3.25 12.51 -7.73
C PRO A 213 -4.44 13.43 -7.41
N ALA A 214 -5.62 13.19 -8.01
CA ALA A 214 -6.86 13.89 -7.67
C ALA A 214 -7.47 13.42 -6.33
N ILE A 215 -7.09 12.25 -5.84
CA ILE A 215 -7.57 11.68 -4.57
C ILE A 215 -6.90 12.40 -3.39
N LYS A 216 -7.66 13.24 -2.68
CA LYS A 216 -7.14 14.05 -1.56
C LYS A 216 -6.94 13.28 -0.25
N THR A 217 -5.89 12.48 -0.12
CA THR A 217 -5.60 11.55 0.99
C THR A 217 -5.63 12.07 2.45
N THR A 218 -5.56 13.37 2.71
CA THR A 218 -5.65 13.96 4.07
C THR A 218 -7.03 14.50 4.44
N ILE A 219 -7.34 14.60 5.73
CA ILE A 219 -8.59 15.12 6.30
C ILE A 219 -8.34 16.48 6.97
N GLY A 220 -8.89 17.54 6.38
CA GLY A 220 -8.97 18.87 6.96
C GLY A 220 -10.17 19.04 7.90
N THR A 221 -10.38 20.26 8.42
CA THR A 221 -11.53 20.56 9.30
C THR A 221 -12.89 20.51 8.60
N LYS A 222 -12.90 20.62 7.27
CA LYS A 222 -14.11 20.67 6.42
C LYS A 222 -14.24 19.46 5.48
N GLY A 223 -13.40 18.44 5.62
CA GLY A 223 -13.32 17.29 4.73
C GLY A 223 -11.94 17.14 4.09
N ARG A 224 -11.87 16.34 3.02
CA ARG A 224 -10.64 15.94 2.34
C ARG A 224 -9.84 17.16 1.81
N ALA A 225 -8.53 17.20 2.05
CA ALA A 225 -7.71 18.41 1.86
C ALA A 225 -6.63 18.27 0.77
N ASN A 226 -5.65 17.39 0.96
CA ASN A 226 -4.45 17.26 0.12
C ASN A 226 -4.20 15.80 -0.28
N SER A 227 -3.58 15.57 -1.44
CA SER A 227 -3.08 14.26 -1.89
C SER A 227 -1.61 14.12 -1.50
N TYR A 228 -1.31 13.41 -0.42
CA TYR A 228 0.06 13.25 0.10
C TYR A 228 0.52 11.79 0.18
N ASP A 229 -0.43 10.85 0.25
CA ASP A 229 -0.14 9.43 0.39
C ASP A 229 -0.13 8.79 -1.00
N ASN A 230 0.96 8.11 -1.36
CA ASN A 230 1.16 7.56 -2.70
C ASN A 230 1.66 6.12 -2.66
N PHE A 231 1.55 5.43 -3.79
CA PHE A 231 2.23 4.19 -4.12
C PHE A 231 3.04 4.41 -5.40
N PHE A 232 4.31 4.05 -5.40
CA PHE A 232 5.16 4.01 -6.59
C PHE A 232 5.62 2.59 -6.86
N PHE A 233 5.64 2.18 -8.12
CA PHE A 233 5.96 0.83 -8.56
C PHE A 233 6.53 0.80 -9.98
N SER A 234 7.21 -0.27 -10.33
CA SER A 234 7.72 -0.52 -11.68
C SER A 234 6.65 -1.15 -12.56
N GLN A 235 6.25 -0.48 -13.65
CA GLN A 235 5.34 -1.11 -14.64
C GLN A 235 6.01 -2.26 -15.41
N LYS A 236 7.33 -2.40 -15.29
CA LYS A 236 8.10 -3.44 -15.97
C LYS A 236 8.14 -4.73 -15.15
N TYR A 237 8.16 -4.62 -13.83
CA TYR A 237 8.36 -5.75 -12.92
C TYR A 237 7.15 -6.08 -12.06
N SER A 238 6.14 -5.21 -11.97
CA SER A 238 4.97 -5.48 -11.13
C SER A 238 3.70 -5.58 -11.95
N GLN A 239 3.57 -6.69 -12.68
CA GLN A 239 2.44 -6.95 -13.59
C GLN A 239 1.20 -7.46 -12.86
N GLU A 240 1.36 -7.92 -11.62
CA GLU A 240 0.31 -8.36 -10.70
C GLU A 240 -0.57 -7.20 -10.29
N PHE A 241 -0.06 -5.96 -10.35
CA PHE A 241 -0.90 -4.79 -10.16
C PHE A 241 -1.98 -4.72 -11.25
N THR A 242 -3.23 -4.94 -10.83
CA THR A 242 -4.41 -5.01 -11.71
C THR A 242 -4.75 -3.69 -12.41
N GLY A 243 -4.10 -2.59 -12.02
CA GLY A 243 -4.49 -1.22 -12.38
C GLY A 243 -5.56 -0.64 -11.46
N SER A 244 -6.14 -1.42 -10.55
CA SER A 244 -7.14 -0.95 -9.59
C SER A 244 -6.48 -0.46 -8.31
N SER A 245 -6.77 0.79 -7.95
CA SER A 245 -6.25 1.44 -6.74
C SER A 245 -7.28 2.42 -6.19
N GLY A 246 -7.06 2.90 -4.96
CA GLY A 246 -7.96 3.88 -4.37
C GLY A 246 -7.55 4.31 -2.99
N ALA A 247 -8.52 4.91 -2.29
CA ALA A 247 -8.38 5.32 -0.90
C ALA A 247 -9.69 5.08 -0.15
N LEU A 248 -9.60 4.62 1.09
CA LEU A 248 -10.77 4.24 1.90
C LEU A 248 -11.22 5.40 2.79
N ASP A 249 -12.22 6.16 2.34
CA ASP A 249 -12.65 7.37 3.04
C ASP A 249 -13.48 7.06 4.29
N PHE A 250 -12.94 7.39 5.46
CA PHE A 250 -13.63 7.30 6.74
C PHE A 250 -14.04 8.66 7.31
N SER A 251 -13.80 9.76 6.59
CA SER A 251 -14.01 11.13 7.11
C SER A 251 -15.48 11.42 7.46
N GLY A 252 -16.41 10.80 6.73
CA GLY A 252 -17.85 10.84 6.98
C GLY A 252 -18.40 12.26 7.16
N ASP A 253 -19.45 12.38 7.96
CA ASP A 253 -20.12 13.66 8.22
C ASP A 253 -19.37 14.55 9.22
N ASN A 254 -18.43 13.98 9.99
CA ASN A 254 -17.67 14.70 11.02
C ASN A 254 -16.15 14.55 10.84
N PRO A 255 -15.57 15.15 9.79
CA PRO A 255 -14.15 15.03 9.48
C PRO A 255 -13.25 15.55 10.61
N LYS A 256 -13.71 16.54 11.38
CA LYS A 256 -12.97 17.06 12.53
C LYS A 256 -12.81 15.99 13.62
N LEU A 257 -13.87 15.26 13.93
CA LEU A 257 -13.80 14.18 14.92
C LEU A 257 -12.94 13.02 14.39
N MET A 258 -13.20 12.58 13.15
CA MET A 258 -12.51 11.43 12.56
C MET A 258 -10.99 11.63 12.50
N ARG A 259 -10.55 12.85 12.17
CA ARG A 259 -9.11 13.16 12.15
C ARG A 259 -8.44 13.17 13.51
N GLU A 260 -9.20 13.41 14.57
CA GLU A 260 -8.69 13.42 15.95
C GLU A 260 -8.64 12.01 16.56
N ILE A 261 -9.59 11.14 16.20
CA ILE A 261 -9.75 9.82 16.83
C ILE A 261 -9.27 8.64 15.97
N ILE A 262 -9.04 8.82 14.66
CA ILE A 262 -8.50 7.75 13.80
C ILE A 262 -7.14 8.19 13.24
N SER A 263 -7.16 9.09 12.26
CA SER A 263 -5.99 9.71 11.64
C SER A 263 -6.44 10.88 10.78
N ASP A 264 -5.59 11.88 10.59
CA ASP A 264 -5.82 12.94 9.62
C ASP A 264 -5.37 12.58 8.19
N HIS A 265 -5.01 11.32 7.96
CA HIS A 265 -4.85 10.70 6.65
C HIS A 265 -5.91 9.60 6.47
N ILE A 266 -6.12 9.11 5.25
CA ILE A 266 -6.86 7.87 5.03
C ILE A 266 -5.97 6.83 4.36
N PRO A 267 -6.25 5.52 4.51
CA PRO A 267 -5.49 4.49 3.82
C PRO A 267 -5.63 4.64 2.31
N VAL A 268 -4.50 4.53 1.61
CA VAL A 268 -4.44 4.33 0.16
C VAL A 268 -4.09 2.88 -0.13
N PHE A 269 -4.60 2.32 -1.22
CA PHE A 269 -4.42 0.91 -1.52
C PHE A 269 -4.31 0.63 -3.01
N ILE A 270 -3.72 -0.52 -3.32
CA ILE A 270 -3.70 -1.15 -4.64
C ILE A 270 -4.32 -2.54 -4.56
N VAL A 271 -4.80 -3.04 -5.68
CA VAL A 271 -5.30 -4.41 -5.84
C VAL A 271 -4.36 -5.17 -6.76
N VAL A 272 -3.94 -6.35 -6.32
CA VAL A 272 -3.01 -7.23 -7.04
C VAL A 272 -3.66 -8.58 -7.34
N GLU A 273 -3.34 -9.18 -8.48
CA GLU A 273 -3.67 -10.57 -8.83
C GLU A 273 -2.60 -11.50 -8.22
N THR A 274 -3.00 -12.42 -7.34
CA THR A 274 -2.06 -13.26 -6.55
C THR A 274 -1.91 -14.68 -7.06
N SER A 275 -2.74 -15.06 -8.03
CA SER A 275 -2.74 -16.42 -8.60
C SER A 275 -1.52 -16.71 -9.47
N LYS A 276 -0.79 -15.68 -9.91
CA LYS A 276 0.41 -15.74 -10.74
C LYS A 276 1.49 -14.85 -10.13
N ASP A 277 2.71 -15.13 -10.54
CA ASP A 277 3.92 -14.40 -10.22
C ASP A 277 4.66 -14.16 -11.55
N ASP A 278 5.21 -12.97 -11.78
CA ASP A 278 5.84 -12.60 -13.05
C ASP A 278 7.36 -12.84 -13.11
N ASP A 279 7.98 -13.26 -12.01
CA ASP A 279 9.42 -13.55 -11.86
C ASP A 279 9.83 -15.05 -11.86
#